data_AF-A0A8K9USP7-F1
#
_entry.id   AF-A0A8K9USP7-F1
#
_cell.length_a   1.000
_cell.length_b   1.000
_cell.length_c   1.000
_cell.angle_alpha   90.00
_cell.angle_beta   90.00
_cell.angle_gamma   90.00
#
_symmetry.space_group_name_H-M   'P 1'
#
loop_
_entity.id
_entity.type
_entity.pdbx_description
1 polymer ?
#
loop_
_entity_poly.entity_id
_entity_poly.type
_entity_poly.pdbx_seq_one_letter_code
_entity_poly.pdbx_strand_id
1 'polypeptide(L)'
;MADIPSDAPQHCPGTASEQAGKTSACQGCPNQNLCSSGATKAPDPAIEEIAEKMLTVKHKILVLSGKGGVGKSTFSAHLAHALASDATKEVALLDVDICGPSIPRIMGLEGEQVHQSGSGWSPVYVEDNLAVMSIGFLLSSPDDAVIWRGPKKNGMIKQFLRDVDWGELDYLIVDTPPGTSDEHLSIVQYLSSARIDGAVIITTPQEVSLQDVRKEIRFCQKVQLPIIGVVENMSGFVCPKCKNTSQIFPPTTGGAERMCEEMNLTLLGRVPLDPRIGTGLQIAVLVPVLLDLRIDTGPQNRYWTTDSCVSTSPTGPQDRYWTPGWVLDPRIETGPQDRDWTPG
;
A
#
# COMPACT_ATOMS: atom_id res chain seq x y z
N MET A 1 -23.55 0.09 0.56
CA MET A 1 -24.03 -1.27 0.20
C MET A 1 -24.72 -1.84 1.42
N ALA A 2 -25.87 -2.50 1.20
CA ALA A 2 -26.93 -2.89 2.15
C ALA A 2 -26.71 -2.55 3.64
N ASP A 3 -27.21 -1.39 4.05
CA ASP A 3 -27.37 -0.99 5.46
C ASP A 3 -28.58 -1.68 6.13
N ILE A 4 -28.90 -2.87 5.61
CA ILE A 4 -30.07 -3.69 5.92
C ILE A 4 -29.54 -5.12 6.08
N PRO A 5 -29.47 -5.62 7.32
CA PRO A 5 -29.09 -7.00 7.62
C PRO A 5 -29.97 -8.03 6.91
N SER A 6 -29.44 -9.22 6.65
CA SER A 6 -30.18 -10.31 5.98
C SER A 6 -31.38 -10.83 6.77
N ASP A 7 -31.41 -10.60 8.09
CA ASP A 7 -32.46 -10.94 9.03
C ASP A 7 -33.42 -9.76 9.32
N ALA A 8 -33.29 -8.65 8.58
CA ALA A 8 -34.16 -7.49 8.76
C ALA A 8 -35.61 -7.76 8.31
N PRO A 9 -36.60 -7.08 8.91
CA PRO A 9 -38.01 -7.14 8.47
C PRO A 9 -38.16 -6.81 6.98
N GLN A 10 -39.15 -7.45 6.32
CA GLN A 10 -39.51 -7.10 4.95
C GLN A 10 -39.85 -5.59 4.88
N HIS A 11 -39.22 -4.88 3.94
CA HIS A 11 -39.31 -3.41 3.77
C HIS A 11 -38.57 -2.57 4.83
N CYS A 12 -37.53 -3.11 5.47
CA CYS A 12 -36.62 -2.31 6.30
C CYS A 12 -36.07 -1.11 5.49
N PRO A 13 -36.20 0.14 6.01
CA PRO A 13 -35.69 1.33 5.32
C PRO A 13 -34.16 1.45 5.34
N GLY A 14 -33.47 0.64 6.17
CA GLY A 14 -32.02 0.70 6.40
C GLY A 14 -31.62 1.70 7.47
N THR A 15 -30.48 1.47 8.14
CA THR A 15 -30.03 2.25 9.32
C THR A 15 -29.62 3.69 8.99
N ALA A 16 -29.24 3.99 7.75
CA ALA A 16 -28.90 5.32 7.25
C ALA A 16 -30.11 6.13 6.76
N SER A 17 -31.29 5.51 6.58
CA SER A 17 -32.48 6.19 6.06
C SER A 17 -33.06 7.19 7.05
N GLU A 18 -33.61 8.31 6.58
CA GLU A 18 -34.38 9.25 7.41
C GLU A 18 -35.60 8.62 8.08
N GLN A 19 -36.06 7.51 7.51
CA GLN A 19 -37.20 6.74 7.97
C GLN A 19 -36.80 5.57 8.90
N ALA A 20 -35.51 5.40 9.18
CA ALA A 20 -34.99 4.39 10.10
C ALA A 20 -35.62 4.54 11.49
N GLY A 21 -36.19 3.45 12.02
CA GLY A 21 -36.89 3.44 13.31
C GLY A 21 -38.25 4.15 13.34
N LYS A 22 -38.68 4.77 12.23
CA LYS A 22 -39.91 5.58 12.13
C LYS A 22 -41.02 4.95 11.29
N THR A 23 -40.71 4.00 10.41
CA THR A 23 -41.73 3.32 9.58
C THR A 23 -42.45 2.19 10.34
N SER A 24 -43.61 1.79 9.80
CA SER A 24 -44.32 0.59 10.26
C SER A 24 -43.46 -0.68 10.17
N ALA A 25 -42.57 -0.78 9.18
CA ALA A 25 -41.63 -1.89 9.04
C ALA A 25 -40.61 -1.97 10.19
N CYS A 26 -40.43 -0.90 10.97
CA CYS A 26 -39.53 -0.90 12.14
C CYS A 26 -40.24 -1.34 13.44
N GLN A 27 -41.57 -1.48 13.44
CA GLN A 27 -42.33 -1.82 14.65
C GLN A 27 -41.97 -3.22 15.14
N GLY A 28 -41.56 -3.33 16.41
CA GLY A 28 -41.13 -4.59 17.01
C GLY A 28 -39.68 -4.98 16.70
N CYS A 29 -38.94 -4.15 15.97
CA CYS A 29 -37.50 -4.34 15.78
C CYS A 29 -36.75 -3.99 17.08
N PRO A 30 -35.87 -4.88 17.59
CA PRO A 30 -35.07 -4.60 18.79
C PRO A 30 -34.24 -3.31 18.70
N ASN A 31 -33.83 -2.93 17.48
CA ASN A 31 -33.01 -1.74 17.22
C ASN A 31 -33.84 -0.50 16.85
N GLN A 32 -35.18 -0.54 16.92
CA GLN A 32 -36.06 0.56 16.49
C GLN A 32 -35.70 1.90 17.16
N ASN A 33 -35.51 1.91 18.47
CA ASN A 33 -35.18 3.11 19.24
C ASN A 33 -33.78 3.66 18.88
N LEU A 34 -32.83 2.77 18.61
CA LEU A 34 -31.48 3.16 18.19
C LEU A 34 -31.52 3.81 16.81
N CYS A 35 -32.25 3.22 15.87
CA CYS A 35 -32.47 3.78 14.54
C CYS A 35 -33.22 5.12 14.57
N SER A 36 -34.29 5.23 15.38
CA SER A 36 -35.10 6.45 15.46
C SER A 36 -34.39 7.61 16.14
N SER A 37 -33.47 7.30 17.07
CA SER A 37 -32.60 8.30 17.71
C SER A 37 -31.59 8.94 16.76
N GLY A 38 -31.35 8.33 15.59
CA GLY A 38 -30.31 8.77 14.66
C GLY A 38 -28.89 8.37 15.09
N ALA A 39 -28.71 7.67 16.20
CA ALA A 39 -27.40 7.18 16.66
C ALA A 39 -26.71 6.27 15.62
N THR A 40 -27.49 5.54 14.82
CA THR A 40 -26.95 4.72 13.71
C THR A 40 -26.42 5.55 12.54
N LYS A 41 -26.70 6.85 12.50
CA LYS A 41 -26.22 7.80 11.48
C LYS A 41 -25.04 8.63 11.95
N ALA A 42 -24.82 8.69 13.26
CA ALA A 42 -23.66 9.41 13.79
C ALA A 42 -22.39 8.73 13.23
N PRO A 43 -21.41 9.51 12.74
CA PRO A 43 -20.11 8.95 12.43
C PRO A 43 -19.58 8.22 13.68
N ASP A 44 -18.91 7.09 13.48
CA ASP A 44 -18.24 6.41 14.58
C ASP A 44 -17.31 7.43 15.27
N PRO A 45 -17.49 7.71 16.58
CA PRO A 45 -16.69 8.73 17.28
C PRO A 45 -15.19 8.47 17.16
N ALA A 46 -14.79 7.21 16.91
CA ALA A 46 -13.40 6.89 16.66
C ALA A 46 -12.83 7.46 15.36
N ILE A 47 -13.64 7.88 14.39
CA ILE A 47 -13.14 8.55 13.19
C ILE A 47 -12.51 9.90 13.56
N GLU A 48 -13.13 10.64 14.49
CA GLU A 48 -12.57 11.90 15.00
C GLU A 48 -11.31 11.65 15.85
N GLU A 49 -11.36 10.68 16.77
CA GLU A 49 -10.19 10.29 17.58
C GLU A 49 -9.00 9.84 16.69
N ILE A 50 -9.26 9.05 15.65
CA ILE A 50 -8.26 8.63 14.67
C ILE A 50 -7.74 9.84 13.89
N ALA A 51 -8.61 10.77 13.48
CA ALA A 51 -8.18 11.96 12.77
C ALA A 51 -7.21 12.80 13.61
N GLU A 52 -7.49 12.98 14.90
CA GLU A 52 -6.60 13.67 15.83
C GLU A 52 -5.26 12.94 15.99
N LYS A 53 -5.28 11.62 16.16
CA LYS A 53 -4.06 10.80 16.23
C LYS A 53 -3.23 10.86 14.96
N MET A 54 -3.87 10.93 13.80
CA MET A 54 -3.21 10.96 12.49
C MET A 54 -2.70 12.36 12.10
N LEU A 55 -2.87 13.39 12.94
CA LEU A 55 -2.29 14.73 12.73
C LEU A 55 -0.76 14.71 12.80
N THR A 56 -0.18 13.82 13.62
CA THR A 56 1.27 13.67 13.78
C THR A 56 1.93 12.89 12.64
N VAL A 57 1.13 12.39 11.69
CA VAL A 57 1.59 11.63 10.52
C VAL A 57 1.50 12.52 9.29
N LYS A 58 2.63 12.86 8.66
CA LYS A 58 2.65 13.77 7.50
C LYS A 58 2.06 13.14 6.25
N HIS A 59 2.52 11.94 5.88
CA HIS A 59 2.06 11.22 4.70
C HIS A 59 1.48 9.84 5.03
N LYS A 60 0.30 9.54 4.51
CA LYS A 60 -0.36 8.23 4.61
C LYS A 60 -0.48 7.60 3.23
N ILE A 61 0.24 6.50 3.02
CA ILE A 61 0.31 5.81 1.72
C ILE A 61 -0.24 4.39 1.87
N LEU A 62 -1.28 4.08 1.10
CA LEU A 62 -1.86 2.73 1.06
C LEU A 62 -1.19 1.91 -0.03
N VAL A 63 -0.81 0.68 0.28
CA VAL A 63 -0.30 -0.27 -0.71
C VAL A 63 -1.39 -1.29 -0.98
N LEU A 64 -1.92 -1.28 -2.20
CA LEU A 64 -3.04 -2.10 -2.65
C LEU A 64 -2.60 -3.15 -3.67
N SER A 65 -3.37 -4.22 -3.82
CA SER A 65 -3.18 -5.19 -4.90
C SER A 65 -4.48 -5.87 -5.26
N GLY A 66 -4.72 -6.16 -6.54
CA GLY A 66 -5.94 -6.84 -6.97
C GLY A 66 -6.00 -8.33 -6.60
N LYS A 67 -4.84 -8.98 -6.41
CA LYS A 67 -4.75 -10.41 -6.10
C LYS A 67 -3.63 -10.72 -5.11
N GLY A 68 -3.76 -11.84 -4.39
CA GLY A 68 -2.71 -12.37 -3.53
C GLY A 68 -1.49 -12.84 -4.34
N GLY A 69 -0.30 -12.81 -3.72
CA GLY A 69 0.92 -13.36 -4.30
C GLY A 69 1.65 -12.47 -5.32
N VAL A 70 1.22 -11.21 -5.53
CA VAL A 70 1.95 -10.25 -6.39
C VAL A 70 3.18 -9.63 -5.73
N GLY A 71 3.46 -9.97 -4.46
CA GLY A 71 4.56 -9.40 -3.68
C GLY A 71 4.25 -8.01 -3.09
N LYS A 72 2.98 -7.69 -2.84
CA LYS A 72 2.52 -6.45 -2.19
C LYS A 72 3.23 -6.19 -0.86
N SER A 73 3.15 -7.12 0.09
CA SER A 73 3.77 -6.96 1.43
C SER A 73 5.28 -6.83 1.37
N THR A 74 5.93 -7.57 0.46
CA THR A 74 7.37 -7.42 0.19
C THR A 74 7.70 -6.04 -0.36
N PHE A 75 6.86 -5.49 -1.26
CA PHE A 75 7.03 -4.13 -1.75
C PHE A 75 6.81 -3.10 -0.63
N SER A 76 5.78 -3.27 0.21
CA SER A 76 5.49 -2.40 1.37
C SER A 76 6.67 -2.34 2.34
N ALA A 77 7.25 -3.49 2.68
CA ALA A 77 8.45 -3.60 3.50
C ALA A 77 9.65 -2.86 2.90
N HIS A 78 9.92 -3.07 1.60
CA HIS A 78 11.03 -2.39 0.93
C HIS A 78 10.81 -0.89 0.77
N LEU A 79 9.57 -0.46 0.57
CA LEU A 79 9.20 0.95 0.58
C LEU A 79 9.51 1.59 1.92
N ALA A 80 9.14 0.94 3.02
CA ALA A 80 9.41 1.43 4.36
C ALA A 80 10.92 1.55 4.64
N HIS A 81 11.70 0.50 4.36
CA HIS A 81 13.18 0.56 4.48
C HIS A 81 13.82 1.62 3.58
N ALA A 82 13.31 1.77 2.35
CA ALA A 82 13.79 2.77 1.42
C ALA A 82 13.61 4.19 1.94
N LEU A 83 12.45 4.49 2.53
CA LEU A 83 12.18 5.79 3.14
C LEU A 83 13.01 5.98 4.42
N ALA A 84 13.15 4.93 5.23
CA ALA A 84 13.93 4.95 6.47
C ALA A 84 15.44 5.05 6.24
N SER A 85 15.94 4.75 5.03
CA SER A 85 17.36 4.91 4.67
C SER A 85 17.85 6.35 4.81
N ASP A 86 16.93 7.32 4.79
CA ASP A 86 17.16 8.68 5.25
C ASP A 86 16.89 8.75 6.75
N ALA A 87 17.95 8.78 7.54
CA ALA A 87 17.89 8.82 9.01
C ALA A 87 17.22 10.09 9.57
N THR A 88 16.86 11.06 8.73
CA THR A 88 16.08 12.24 9.15
C THR A 88 14.57 12.04 9.05
N LYS A 89 14.12 10.93 8.46
CA LYS A 89 12.72 10.59 8.26
C LYS A 89 12.28 9.53 9.27
N GLU A 90 11.13 9.76 9.89
CA GLU A 90 10.45 8.78 10.75
C GLU A 90 9.41 8.00 9.93
N VAL A 91 9.53 6.67 9.90
CA VAL A 91 8.74 5.80 9.02
C VAL A 91 8.06 4.70 9.82
N ALA A 92 6.81 4.43 9.47
CA ALA A 92 6.06 3.31 10.01
C ALA A 92 5.44 2.45 8.92
N LEU A 93 5.38 1.13 9.18
CA LEU A 93 4.68 0.15 8.37
C LEU A 93 3.58 -0.53 9.19
N LEU A 94 2.34 -0.32 8.76
CA LEU A 94 1.16 -0.93 9.34
C LEU A 94 0.65 -2.07 8.44
N ASP A 95 0.66 -3.30 8.95
CA ASP A 95 0.11 -4.48 8.31
C ASP A 95 -1.34 -4.72 8.75
N VAL A 96 -2.27 -4.51 7.80
CA VAL A 96 -3.70 -4.78 8.01
C VAL A 96 -4.18 -6.02 7.26
N ASP A 97 -3.27 -6.84 6.71
CA ASP A 97 -3.60 -8.14 6.12
C ASP A 97 -3.79 -9.22 7.20
N ILE A 98 -4.91 -9.10 7.92
CA ILE A 98 -5.19 -9.88 9.13
C ILE A 98 -5.23 -11.39 8.88
N CYS A 99 -5.55 -11.82 7.66
CA CYS A 99 -5.70 -13.25 7.33
C CYS A 99 -4.38 -13.94 6.99
N GLY A 100 -3.34 -13.17 6.64
CA GLY A 100 -2.05 -13.70 6.22
C GLY A 100 -0.94 -12.69 6.49
N PRO A 101 -0.73 -12.29 7.77
CA PRO A 101 0.29 -11.30 8.11
C PRO A 101 1.66 -11.84 7.68
N SER A 102 2.32 -11.11 6.79
CA SER A 102 3.63 -11.50 6.26
C SER A 102 4.73 -10.51 6.63
N ILE A 103 4.35 -9.31 7.08
CA ILE A 103 5.29 -8.25 7.42
C ILE A 103 6.23 -8.63 8.58
N PRO A 104 5.78 -9.22 9.71
CA PRO A 104 6.70 -9.64 10.78
C PRO A 104 7.83 -10.54 10.27
N ARG A 105 7.50 -11.51 9.41
CA ARG A 105 8.49 -12.40 8.80
C ARG A 105 9.40 -11.69 7.81
N ILE A 106 8.85 -10.85 6.95
CA ILE A 106 9.64 -10.12 5.93
C ILE A 106 10.64 -9.17 6.60
N MET A 107 10.24 -8.54 7.71
CA MET A 107 11.07 -7.59 8.45
C MET A 107 11.98 -8.25 9.50
N GLY A 108 11.95 -9.58 9.64
CA GLY A 108 12.78 -10.31 10.61
C GLY A 108 12.37 -10.13 12.08
N LEU A 109 11.09 -9.82 12.33
CA LEU A 109 10.48 -9.58 13.64
C LEU A 109 9.62 -10.76 14.14
N GLU A 110 9.88 -11.98 13.69
CA GLU A 110 9.14 -13.15 14.16
C GLU A 110 9.39 -13.39 15.66
N GLY A 111 8.31 -13.50 16.44
CA GLY A 111 8.37 -13.71 17.89
C GLY A 111 8.35 -12.44 18.73
N GLU A 112 8.43 -11.26 18.10
CA GLU A 112 8.22 -9.98 18.78
C GLU A 112 6.77 -9.81 19.21
N GLN A 113 6.55 -9.05 20.28
CA GLN A 113 5.23 -8.79 20.86
C GLN A 113 5.01 -7.30 21.05
N VAL A 114 3.76 -6.87 20.86
CA VAL A 114 3.36 -5.49 21.14
C VAL A 114 3.36 -5.25 22.64
N HIS A 115 4.04 -4.20 23.07
CA HIS A 115 3.98 -3.73 24.45
C HIS A 115 2.85 -2.71 24.63
N GLN A 116 2.07 -2.88 25.69
CA GLN A 116 1.07 -1.89 26.09
C GLN A 116 1.66 -0.97 27.16
N SER A 117 1.65 0.33 26.88
CA SER A 117 2.11 1.39 27.77
C SER A 117 0.94 2.31 28.17
N GLY A 118 1.23 3.35 28.96
CA GLY A 118 0.23 4.36 29.33
C GLY A 118 -0.23 5.26 28.18
N SER A 119 0.58 5.39 27.11
CA SER A 119 0.25 6.19 25.91
C SER A 119 -0.44 5.39 24.81
N GLY A 120 -0.39 4.06 24.87
CA GLY A 120 -0.96 3.17 23.88
C GLY A 120 -0.13 1.91 23.64
N TRP A 121 -0.34 1.28 22.50
CA TRP A 121 0.47 0.19 21.99
C TRP A 121 1.75 0.72 21.36
N SER A 122 2.89 0.27 21.85
CA SER A 122 4.18 0.59 21.26
C SER A 122 4.42 -0.29 20.04
N PRO A 123 4.71 0.28 18.86
CA PRO A 123 5.09 -0.50 17.69
C PRO A 123 6.46 -1.17 17.90
N VAL A 124 6.73 -2.19 17.10
CA VAL A 124 7.99 -2.92 17.12
C VAL A 124 8.96 -2.23 16.15
N TYR A 125 10.13 -1.84 16.62
CA TYR A 125 11.11 -1.15 15.80
C TYR A 125 12.06 -2.15 15.11
N VAL A 126 12.25 -1.97 13.80
CA VAL A 126 13.24 -2.69 12.99
C VAL A 126 14.57 -1.96 13.00
N GLU A 127 14.50 -0.63 12.89
CA GLU A 127 15.59 0.34 13.00
C GLU A 127 15.11 1.50 13.87
N ASP A 128 16.01 2.38 14.33
CA ASP A 128 15.66 3.47 15.24
C ASP A 128 14.55 4.39 14.71
N ASN A 129 14.44 4.54 13.38
CA ASN A 129 13.45 5.36 12.68
C ASN A 129 12.44 4.56 11.84
N LEU A 130 12.38 3.23 12.03
CA LEU A 130 11.46 2.34 11.29
C LEU A 130 10.65 1.46 12.24
N ALA A 131 9.40 1.86 12.44
CA ALA A 131 8.44 1.16 13.28
C ALA A 131 7.51 0.24 12.46
N VAL A 132 7.09 -0.88 13.05
CA VAL A 132 6.18 -1.85 12.44
C VAL A 132 5.06 -2.20 13.41
N MET A 133 3.83 -2.28 12.90
CA MET A 133 2.69 -2.85 13.61
C MET A 133 2.00 -3.88 12.72
N SER A 134 1.72 -5.06 13.27
CA SER A 134 1.02 -6.14 12.56
C SER A 134 0.19 -6.94 13.55
N ILE A 135 -0.90 -7.54 13.07
CA ILE A 135 -1.65 -8.53 13.84
C ILE A 135 -0.79 -9.71 14.26
N GLY A 136 0.27 -10.02 13.51
CA GLY A 136 1.16 -11.15 13.80
C GLY A 136 1.83 -11.05 15.17
N PHE A 137 2.01 -9.84 15.71
CA PHE A 137 2.57 -9.61 17.05
C PHE A 137 1.57 -9.84 18.19
N LEU A 138 0.27 -9.94 17.87
CA LEU A 138 -0.81 -10.18 18.84
C LEU A 138 -1.27 -11.64 18.85
N LEU A 139 -0.78 -12.47 17.92
CA LEU A 139 -1.06 -13.89 17.86
C LEU A 139 -0.19 -14.65 18.87
N SER A 140 -0.75 -15.69 19.48
CA SER A 140 -0.02 -16.53 20.43
C SER A 140 0.96 -17.48 19.73
N SER A 141 0.62 -17.90 18.51
CA SER A 141 1.48 -18.68 17.63
C SER A 141 1.38 -18.18 16.18
N PRO A 142 2.49 -18.19 15.42
CA PRO A 142 2.48 -17.89 13.98
C PRO A 142 1.65 -18.87 13.14
N ASP A 143 1.39 -20.08 13.66
CA ASP A 143 0.56 -21.10 13.01
C ASP A 143 -0.94 -20.94 13.32
N ASP A 144 -1.32 -19.99 14.18
CA ASP A 144 -2.71 -19.77 14.55
C ASP A 144 -3.50 -19.23 13.35
N ALA A 145 -4.42 -20.05 12.84
CA ALA A 145 -5.32 -19.63 11.78
C ALA A 145 -6.26 -18.52 12.28
N VAL A 146 -6.06 -17.29 11.76
CA VAL A 146 -6.88 -16.12 12.12
C VAL A 146 -8.22 -16.17 11.39
N ILE A 147 -9.17 -16.94 11.93
CA ILE A 147 -10.54 -17.01 11.39
C ILE A 147 -11.41 -15.96 12.09
N TRP A 148 -11.22 -14.69 11.75
CA TRP A 148 -11.97 -13.58 12.34
C TRP A 148 -13.08 -13.11 11.41
N ARG A 149 -14.27 -12.85 11.99
CA ARG A 149 -15.40 -12.27 11.25
C ARG A 149 -15.16 -10.77 11.02
N GLY A 150 -15.73 -10.22 9.94
CA GLY A 150 -15.56 -8.82 9.50
C GLY A 150 -15.58 -7.77 10.62
N PRO A 151 -16.56 -7.75 11.54
CA PRO A 151 -16.59 -6.76 12.62
C PRO A 151 -15.35 -6.77 13.53
N LYS A 152 -14.78 -7.94 13.79
CA LYS A 152 -13.57 -8.07 14.61
C LYS A 152 -12.33 -7.58 13.86
N LYS A 153 -12.27 -7.81 12.54
CA LYS A 153 -11.20 -7.28 11.69
C LYS A 153 -11.24 -5.75 11.62
N ASN A 154 -12.42 -5.18 11.37
CA ASN A 154 -12.62 -3.73 11.33
C ASN A 154 -12.28 -3.08 12.69
N GLY A 155 -12.70 -3.72 13.78
CA GLY A 155 -12.34 -3.30 15.13
C GLY A 155 -10.82 -3.28 15.36
N MET A 156 -10.08 -4.25 14.80
CA MET A 156 -8.63 -4.28 14.91
C MET A 156 -7.95 -3.18 14.08
N ILE A 157 -8.41 -2.92 12.85
CA ILE A 157 -7.91 -1.79 12.05
C ILE A 157 -8.13 -0.47 12.78
N LYS A 158 -9.33 -0.26 13.32
CA LYS A 158 -9.66 0.89 14.18
C LYS A 158 -8.71 0.99 15.38
N GLN A 159 -8.43 -0.13 16.03
CA GLN A 159 -7.52 -0.18 17.17
C GLN A 159 -6.09 0.19 16.79
N PHE A 160 -5.57 -0.29 15.65
CA PHE A 160 -4.24 0.08 15.18
C PHE A 160 -4.12 1.58 14.85
N LEU A 161 -5.16 2.19 14.29
CA LEU A 161 -5.15 3.61 13.97
C LEU A 161 -5.30 4.51 15.21
N ARG A 162 -5.99 4.04 16.24
CA ARG A 162 -6.33 4.85 17.42
C ARG A 162 -5.36 4.63 18.60
N ASP A 163 -5.06 3.38 18.90
CA ASP A 163 -4.43 2.97 20.16
C ASP A 163 -2.91 2.77 20.00
N VAL A 164 -2.37 2.74 18.78
CA VAL A 164 -0.92 2.67 18.55
C VAL A 164 -0.30 4.05 18.74
N ASP A 165 0.78 4.09 19.51
CA ASP A 165 1.55 5.30 19.73
C ASP A 165 2.59 5.46 18.62
N TRP A 166 2.17 6.09 17.53
CA TRP A 166 2.99 6.32 16.34
C TRP A 166 4.05 7.41 16.53
N GLY A 167 3.92 8.28 17.55
CA GLY A 167 4.75 9.47 17.67
C GLY A 167 4.56 10.44 16.49
N GLU A 168 5.64 11.13 16.11
CA GLU A 168 5.71 11.97 14.92
C GLU A 168 6.26 11.15 13.76
N LEU A 169 5.51 11.05 12.66
CA LEU A 169 5.90 10.27 11.49
C LEU A 169 5.93 11.13 10.23
N ASP A 170 6.94 10.95 9.40
CA ASP A 170 6.95 11.45 8.04
C ASP A 170 6.08 10.57 7.13
N TYR A 171 6.19 9.25 7.26
CA TYR A 171 5.48 8.31 6.40
C TYR A 171 4.85 7.15 7.18
N LEU A 172 3.54 6.97 7.03
CA LEU A 172 2.82 5.75 7.40
C LEU A 172 2.46 4.98 6.13
N ILE A 173 3.12 3.83 5.94
CA ILE A 173 2.83 2.88 4.88
C ILE A 173 1.84 1.84 5.40
N VAL A 174 0.72 1.66 4.71
CA VAL A 174 -0.31 0.69 5.10
C VAL A 174 -0.36 -0.46 4.11
N ASP A 175 0.07 -1.65 4.54
CA ASP A 175 -0.03 -2.90 3.79
C ASP A 175 -1.44 -3.49 3.93
N THR A 176 -2.25 -3.32 2.89
CA THR A 176 -3.66 -3.76 2.89
C THR A 176 -3.80 -5.23 2.49
N PRO A 177 -4.89 -5.95 2.81
CA PRO A 177 -5.14 -7.29 2.25
C PRO A 177 -5.31 -7.26 0.72
N PRO A 178 -5.16 -8.39 0.02
CA PRO A 178 -5.38 -8.44 -1.43
C PRO A 178 -6.86 -8.39 -1.83
N GLY A 179 -7.14 -7.80 -2.99
CA GLY A 179 -8.46 -7.68 -3.60
C GLY A 179 -9.38 -6.69 -2.87
N THR A 180 -10.56 -6.44 -3.43
CA THR A 180 -11.51 -5.42 -2.93
C THR A 180 -12.32 -5.92 -1.73
N SER A 181 -11.64 -6.09 -0.59
CA SER A 181 -12.20 -6.62 0.66
C SER A 181 -12.81 -5.52 1.54
N ASP A 182 -13.63 -5.89 2.54
CA ASP A 182 -14.27 -4.92 3.45
C ASP A 182 -13.23 -4.13 4.29
N GLU A 183 -12.05 -4.71 4.49
CA GLU A 183 -10.90 -4.10 5.13
C GLU A 183 -10.43 -2.83 4.40
N HIS A 184 -10.50 -2.80 3.06
CA HIS A 184 -10.14 -1.61 2.26
C HIS A 184 -11.11 -0.45 2.49
N LEU A 185 -12.41 -0.76 2.54
CA LEU A 185 -13.43 0.25 2.85
C LEU A 185 -13.23 0.77 4.27
N SER A 186 -12.91 -0.11 5.21
CA SER A 186 -12.71 0.25 6.62
C SER A 186 -11.54 1.19 6.79
N ILE A 187 -10.37 0.90 6.20
CA ILE A 187 -9.20 1.80 6.31
C ILE A 187 -9.48 3.16 5.68
N VAL A 188 -10.10 3.19 4.49
CA VAL A 188 -10.44 4.44 3.80
C VAL A 188 -11.47 5.25 4.60
N GLN A 189 -12.45 4.58 5.21
CA GLN A 189 -13.46 5.23 6.05
C GLN A 189 -12.84 5.80 7.33
N TYR A 190 -12.02 5.04 8.05
CA TYR A 190 -11.39 5.51 9.28
C TYR A 190 -10.39 6.64 9.04
N LEU A 191 -9.69 6.63 7.90
CA LEU A 191 -8.78 7.70 7.51
C LEU A 191 -9.45 8.83 6.71
N SER A 192 -10.77 8.80 6.52
CA SER A 192 -11.49 9.80 5.71
C SER A 192 -11.31 11.23 6.23
N SER A 193 -11.22 11.39 7.55
CA SER A 193 -10.97 12.67 8.23
C SER A 193 -9.48 13.00 8.44
N ALA A 194 -8.57 12.07 8.12
CA ALA A 194 -7.13 12.18 8.37
C ALA A 194 -6.29 12.52 7.13
N ARG A 195 -6.95 12.68 5.97
CA ARG A 195 -6.39 12.85 4.61
C ARG A 195 -5.41 11.74 4.21
N ILE A 196 -5.76 10.97 3.20
CA ILE A 196 -4.86 9.99 2.58
C ILE A 196 -4.16 10.64 1.38
N ASP A 197 -2.82 10.57 1.30
CA ASP A 197 -2.04 11.13 0.19
C ASP A 197 -2.24 10.35 -1.10
N GLY A 198 -2.35 9.02 -0.98
CA GLY A 198 -2.82 8.17 -2.05
C GLY A 198 -2.45 6.71 -1.90
N ALA A 199 -2.75 5.95 -2.95
CA ALA A 199 -2.49 4.53 -3.04
C ALA A 199 -1.45 4.20 -4.11
N VAL A 200 -0.56 3.27 -3.79
CA VAL A 200 0.32 2.59 -4.74
C VAL A 200 -0.27 1.21 -5.00
N ILE A 201 -0.51 0.89 -6.28
CA ILE A 201 -1.16 -0.36 -6.68
C ILE A 201 -0.13 -1.33 -7.25
N ILE A 202 -0.01 -2.51 -6.65
CA ILE A 202 0.96 -3.54 -7.04
C ILE A 202 0.31 -4.57 -7.96
N THR A 203 0.97 -4.86 -9.08
CA THR A 203 0.56 -5.87 -10.05
C THR A 203 1.72 -6.75 -10.52
N THR A 204 1.43 -7.73 -11.36
CA THR A 204 2.40 -8.54 -12.10
C THR A 204 2.06 -8.52 -13.61
N PRO A 205 3.01 -8.82 -14.51
CA PRO A 205 2.75 -8.81 -15.97
C PRO A 205 1.67 -9.80 -16.44
N GLN A 206 1.28 -10.75 -15.60
CA GLN A 206 0.30 -11.78 -15.92
C GLN A 206 -1.10 -11.18 -16.10
N GLU A 207 -1.80 -11.54 -17.17
CA GLU A 207 -3.13 -10.98 -17.52
C GLU A 207 -4.17 -11.14 -16.39
N VAL A 208 -4.15 -12.27 -15.67
CA VAL A 208 -5.04 -12.50 -14.51
C VAL A 208 -4.82 -11.42 -13.44
N SER A 209 -3.58 -11.00 -13.22
CA SER A 209 -3.26 -9.88 -12.31
C SER A 209 -3.84 -8.57 -12.77
N LEU A 210 -3.71 -8.27 -14.06
CA LEU A 210 -4.14 -7.00 -14.65
C LEU A 210 -5.66 -6.86 -14.56
N GLN A 211 -6.41 -7.94 -14.79
CA GLN A 211 -7.87 -7.93 -14.66
C GLN A 211 -8.34 -7.60 -13.24
N ASP A 212 -7.68 -8.14 -12.23
CA ASP A 212 -8.02 -7.85 -10.83
C ASP A 212 -7.59 -6.43 -10.42
N VAL A 213 -6.44 -5.97 -10.90
CA VAL A 213 -5.97 -4.60 -10.66
C VAL A 213 -6.87 -3.55 -11.32
N ARG A 214 -7.47 -3.83 -12.47
CA ARG A 214 -8.50 -2.96 -13.06
C ARG A 214 -9.72 -2.79 -12.14
N LYS A 215 -10.11 -3.82 -11.39
CA LYS A 215 -11.19 -3.73 -10.39
C LYS A 215 -10.75 -2.88 -9.21
N GLU A 216 -9.52 -3.05 -8.75
CA GLU A 216 -8.91 -2.29 -7.66
C GLU A 216 -8.81 -0.78 -7.98
N ILE A 217 -8.39 -0.44 -9.19
CA ILE A 217 -8.36 0.96 -9.64
C ILE A 217 -9.76 1.57 -9.65
N ARG A 218 -10.76 0.83 -10.16
CA ARG A 218 -12.15 1.29 -10.16
C ARG A 218 -12.71 1.43 -8.74
N PHE A 219 -12.28 0.58 -7.81
CA PHE A 219 -12.61 0.71 -6.40
C PHE A 219 -12.06 2.04 -5.86
N CYS A 220 -10.77 2.32 -6.04
CA CYS A 220 -10.14 3.57 -5.61
C CYS A 220 -10.88 4.80 -6.16
N GLN A 221 -11.23 4.79 -7.46
CA GLN A 221 -11.99 5.87 -8.10
C GLN A 221 -13.38 6.06 -7.48
N LYS A 222 -14.09 4.98 -7.14
CA LYS A 222 -15.42 5.04 -6.51
C LYS A 222 -15.38 5.61 -5.11
N VAL A 223 -14.35 5.29 -4.33
CA VAL A 223 -14.17 5.80 -2.96
C VAL A 223 -13.36 7.09 -2.92
N GLN A 224 -13.06 7.67 -4.08
CA GLN A 224 -12.28 8.91 -4.23
C GLN A 224 -10.89 8.85 -3.58
N LEU A 225 -10.29 7.66 -3.49
CA LEU A 225 -8.93 7.46 -3.02
C LEU A 225 -7.94 7.86 -4.13
N PRO A 226 -7.05 8.86 -3.90
CA PRO A 226 -6.04 9.23 -4.88
C PRO A 226 -5.12 8.07 -5.22
N ILE A 227 -4.74 7.91 -6.49
CA ILE A 227 -3.80 6.87 -6.94
C ILE A 227 -2.50 7.57 -7.31
N ILE A 228 -1.42 7.26 -6.58
CA ILE A 228 -0.06 7.75 -6.86
C ILE A 228 0.44 7.09 -8.16
N GLY A 229 0.20 5.79 -8.30
CA GLY A 229 0.45 5.06 -9.53
C GLY A 229 0.49 3.54 -9.32
N VAL A 230 0.89 2.85 -10.38
CA VAL A 230 0.96 1.39 -10.44
C VAL A 230 2.42 0.94 -10.48
N VAL A 231 2.75 -0.13 -9.76
CA VAL A 231 4.05 -0.80 -9.84
C VAL A 231 3.85 -2.20 -10.41
N GLU A 232 4.61 -2.53 -11.45
CA GLU A 232 4.62 -3.88 -12.01
C GLU A 232 5.77 -4.69 -11.40
N ASN A 233 5.43 -5.52 -10.42
CA ASN A 233 6.36 -6.42 -9.74
C ASN A 233 6.58 -7.71 -10.53
N MET A 234 7.68 -8.40 -10.23
CA MET A 234 8.09 -9.65 -10.89
C MET A 234 8.23 -9.52 -12.42
N SER A 235 8.65 -8.36 -12.87
CA SER A 235 8.80 -8.02 -14.30
C SER A 235 10.14 -8.49 -14.85
N GLY A 236 10.15 -9.71 -15.37
CA GLY A 236 11.38 -10.34 -15.87
C GLY A 236 12.30 -10.80 -14.75
N PHE A 237 13.51 -11.22 -15.11
CA PHE A 237 14.50 -11.79 -14.23
C PHE A 237 15.90 -11.37 -14.68
N VAL A 238 16.73 -11.00 -13.73
CA VAL A 238 18.15 -10.68 -13.97
C VAL A 238 18.99 -11.82 -13.42
N CYS A 239 19.69 -12.54 -14.30
CA CYS A 239 20.55 -13.63 -13.84
C CYS A 239 21.68 -13.08 -12.97
N PRO A 240 21.83 -13.50 -11.70
CA PRO A 240 22.86 -12.97 -10.82
C PRO A 240 24.28 -13.30 -11.30
N LYS A 241 24.43 -14.41 -12.05
CA LYS A 241 25.71 -14.91 -12.56
C LYS A 241 26.15 -14.26 -13.87
N CYS A 242 25.27 -14.21 -14.87
CA CYS A 242 25.63 -13.73 -16.21
C CYS A 242 25.06 -12.35 -16.57
N LYS A 243 24.24 -11.74 -15.71
CA LYS A 243 23.59 -10.42 -15.91
C LYS A 243 22.62 -10.33 -17.08
N ASN A 244 22.39 -11.41 -17.84
CA ASN A 244 21.34 -11.44 -18.85
C ASN A 244 19.97 -11.26 -18.20
N THR A 245 19.14 -10.47 -18.89
CA THR A 245 17.73 -10.30 -18.58
C THR A 245 16.91 -11.34 -19.32
N SER A 246 15.85 -11.84 -18.69
CA SER A 246 14.90 -12.78 -19.30
C SER A 246 13.49 -12.40 -18.89
N GLN A 247 12.58 -12.32 -19.86
CA GLN A 247 11.16 -12.12 -19.55
C GLN A 247 10.54 -13.47 -19.21
N ILE A 248 10.38 -13.73 -17.91
CA ILE A 248 9.75 -14.97 -17.41
C ILE A 248 8.24 -14.98 -17.73
N PHE A 249 7.59 -13.83 -17.59
CA PHE A 249 6.18 -13.64 -17.88
C PHE A 249 6.02 -12.56 -18.95
N PRO A 250 6.06 -12.93 -20.24
CA PRO A 250 5.90 -11.94 -21.30
C PRO A 250 4.46 -11.39 -21.30
N PRO A 251 4.27 -10.06 -21.35
CA PRO A 251 2.95 -9.47 -21.42
C PRO A 251 2.33 -9.77 -22.79
N THR A 252 1.13 -10.35 -22.81
CA THR A 252 0.41 -10.66 -24.06
C THR A 252 -0.38 -9.47 -24.61
N THR A 253 -0.69 -8.49 -23.75
CA THR A 253 -1.55 -7.34 -24.06
C THR A 253 -0.81 -6.01 -24.00
N GLY A 254 0.44 -5.97 -23.54
CA GLY A 254 1.18 -4.73 -23.24
C GLY A 254 1.38 -4.48 -21.73
N GLY A 255 0.89 -5.38 -20.87
CA GLY A 255 1.23 -5.40 -19.45
C GLY A 255 0.60 -4.23 -18.66
N ALA A 256 1.24 -3.88 -17.54
CA ALA A 256 0.80 -2.76 -16.72
C ALA A 256 0.90 -1.40 -17.45
N GLU A 257 1.82 -1.26 -18.41
CA GLU A 257 2.05 -0.02 -19.17
C GLU A 257 0.82 0.36 -19.99
N ARG A 258 0.35 -0.55 -20.85
CA ARG A 258 -0.90 -0.33 -21.60
C ARG A 258 -2.10 -0.15 -20.70
N MET A 259 -2.19 -0.91 -19.60
CA MET A 259 -3.29 -0.75 -18.64
C MET A 259 -3.28 0.66 -18.02
N CYS A 260 -2.10 1.20 -17.69
CA CYS A 260 -1.97 2.55 -17.17
C CYS A 260 -2.37 3.61 -18.20
N GLU A 261 -1.96 3.46 -19.46
CA GLU A 261 -2.38 4.34 -20.56
C GLU A 261 -3.91 4.34 -20.73
N GLU A 262 -4.54 3.16 -20.79
CA GLU A 262 -5.99 3.00 -20.96
C GLU A 262 -6.79 3.62 -19.81
N MET A 263 -6.21 3.64 -18.60
CA MET A 263 -6.86 4.13 -17.39
C MET A 263 -6.40 5.52 -16.97
N ASN A 264 -5.56 6.18 -17.78
CA ASN A 264 -4.95 7.47 -17.50
C ASN A 264 -4.25 7.52 -16.12
N LEU A 265 -3.45 6.50 -15.84
CA LEU A 265 -2.66 6.37 -14.62
C LEU A 265 -1.17 6.40 -14.94
N THR A 266 -0.40 6.66 -13.89
CA THR A 266 1.06 6.54 -13.94
C THR A 266 1.49 5.10 -13.70
N LEU A 267 2.32 4.56 -14.58
CA LEU A 267 3.21 3.46 -14.25
C LEU A 267 4.43 4.02 -13.53
N LEU A 268 4.58 3.73 -12.23
CA LEU A 268 5.72 4.19 -11.43
C LEU A 268 6.98 3.46 -11.89
N GLY A 269 6.92 2.14 -12.01
CA GLY A 269 8.07 1.39 -12.47
C GLY A 269 7.84 -0.12 -12.51
N ARG A 270 8.92 -0.81 -12.85
CA ARG A 270 8.99 -2.26 -13.04
C ARG A 270 10.04 -2.81 -12.06
N VAL A 271 9.63 -3.73 -11.19
CA VAL A 271 10.53 -4.43 -10.26
C VAL A 271 10.80 -5.84 -10.81
N PRO A 272 12.06 -6.20 -11.15
CA PRO A 272 12.38 -7.53 -11.67
C PRO A 272 12.35 -8.59 -10.57
N LEU A 273 12.20 -9.86 -10.96
CA LEU A 273 12.46 -10.99 -10.07
C LEU A 273 13.94 -11.04 -9.73
N ASP A 274 14.24 -10.84 -8.45
CA ASP A 274 15.55 -11.07 -7.89
C ASP A 274 15.47 -12.21 -6.85
N PRO A 275 16.17 -13.34 -7.07
CA PRO A 275 16.14 -14.48 -6.15
C PRO A 275 16.71 -14.13 -4.75
N ARG A 276 17.41 -13.00 -4.62
CA ARG A 276 17.97 -12.49 -3.36
C ARG A 276 16.93 -11.75 -2.50
N ILE A 277 15.72 -11.54 -3.02
CA ILE A 277 14.60 -10.94 -2.28
C ILE A 277 14.21 -11.81 -1.08
N GLY A 278 14.30 -13.13 -1.20
CA GLY A 278 14.06 -14.06 -0.08
C GLY A 278 15.13 -14.02 1.01
N THR A 279 16.25 -13.32 0.80
CA THR A 279 17.34 -13.16 1.77
C THR A 279 17.39 -11.76 2.43
N GLY A 280 16.35 -10.94 2.23
CA GLY A 280 16.07 -9.76 3.07
C GLY A 280 16.83 -8.46 2.76
N LEU A 281 17.73 -8.40 1.77
CA LEU A 281 18.71 -7.29 1.71
C LEU A 281 18.87 -6.54 0.38
N GLN A 282 17.97 -6.69 -0.62
CA GLN A 282 18.30 -6.19 -1.96
C GLN A 282 17.20 -5.57 -2.83
N ILE A 283 16.20 -4.91 -2.23
CA ILE A 283 15.36 -3.93 -2.95
C ILE A 283 15.38 -2.52 -2.30
N ALA A 284 16.33 -2.24 -1.41
CA ALA A 284 16.45 -0.92 -0.77
C ALA A 284 16.76 0.23 -1.75
N VAL A 285 17.19 -0.06 -2.98
CA VAL A 285 17.63 0.96 -3.96
C VAL A 285 16.54 1.40 -4.95
N LEU A 286 15.48 0.60 -5.11
CA LEU A 286 14.50 0.79 -6.20
C LEU A 286 13.35 1.71 -5.81
N VAL A 287 13.02 1.75 -4.51
CA VAL A 287 11.83 2.42 -4.00
C VAL A 287 12.03 3.89 -3.57
N PRO A 288 13.18 4.33 -3.00
CA PRO A 288 13.34 5.73 -2.62
C PRO A 288 13.28 6.64 -3.86
N VAL A 289 13.82 6.17 -4.97
CA VAL A 289 13.95 6.91 -6.24
C VAL A 289 12.61 7.07 -6.99
N LEU A 290 11.63 6.20 -6.74
CA LEU A 290 10.32 6.22 -7.41
C LEU A 290 9.28 7.12 -6.73
N LEU A 291 9.35 7.27 -5.40
CA LEU A 291 8.36 8.02 -4.61
C LEU A 291 8.84 9.43 -4.23
N ASP A 292 10.14 9.63 -3.98
CA ASP A 292 10.70 10.94 -3.60
C ASP A 292 10.55 11.98 -4.74
N LEU A 293 10.49 11.55 -6.01
CA LEU A 293 10.26 12.45 -7.16
C LEU A 293 8.79 12.82 -7.40
N ARG A 294 7.80 12.07 -6.91
CA ARG A 294 6.38 12.32 -7.26
C ARG A 294 5.51 12.80 -6.13
N ILE A 295 5.89 12.56 -4.87
CA ILE A 295 5.24 13.21 -3.73
C ILE A 295 5.59 14.70 -3.72
N ASP A 296 6.80 15.09 -4.13
CA ASP A 296 7.26 16.48 -4.14
C ASP A 296 7.42 17.17 -5.52
N THR A 297 7.62 16.46 -6.65
CA THR A 297 8.07 17.14 -7.91
C THR A 297 7.35 16.82 -9.24
N GLY A 298 6.24 16.08 -9.27
CA GLY A 298 5.46 15.87 -10.50
C GLY A 298 6.09 14.89 -11.53
N PRO A 299 5.40 14.58 -12.65
CA PRO A 299 5.69 13.40 -13.46
C PRO A 299 6.83 13.62 -14.48
N GLN A 300 7.96 12.92 -14.33
CA GLN A 300 8.89 12.67 -15.43
C GLN A 300 9.12 11.15 -15.61
N ASN A 301 9.08 10.68 -16.86
CA ASN A 301 9.27 9.27 -17.23
C ASN A 301 10.77 8.95 -17.33
N ARG A 302 11.30 8.16 -16.38
CA ARG A 302 12.66 7.64 -16.39
C ARG A 302 12.65 6.17 -15.97
N TYR A 303 13.62 5.38 -16.43
CA TYR A 303 13.79 3.97 -16.05
C TYR A 303 15.16 3.75 -15.40
N TRP A 304 15.23 2.78 -14.47
CA TRP A 304 16.43 2.46 -13.70
C TRP A 304 17.32 1.46 -14.44
N THR A 305 18.63 1.73 -14.48
CA THR A 305 19.64 0.81 -15.03
C THR A 305 20.75 0.60 -14.00
N THR A 306 21.41 -0.56 -14.04
CA THR A 306 22.59 -0.85 -13.22
C THR A 306 23.91 -0.48 -13.91
N ASP A 307 23.91 0.36 -14.94
CA ASP A 307 25.00 0.36 -15.93
C ASP A 307 26.26 1.19 -15.58
N SER A 308 26.45 1.67 -14.35
CA SER A 308 27.73 2.29 -13.95
C SER A 308 28.42 1.54 -12.82
N CYS A 309 29.56 0.92 -13.17
CA CYS A 309 30.52 0.33 -12.25
C CYS A 309 31.63 1.36 -12.01
N VAL A 310 31.71 1.91 -10.79
CA VAL A 310 32.80 2.81 -10.40
C VAL A 310 33.77 2.04 -9.50
N SER A 311 35.03 1.97 -9.89
CA SER A 311 36.10 1.37 -9.08
C SER A 311 36.77 2.43 -8.19
N THR A 312 36.86 2.19 -6.89
CA THR A 312 37.63 3.04 -5.96
C THR A 312 38.63 2.21 -5.14
N SER A 313 39.74 1.77 -5.76
CA SER A 313 41.10 1.86 -5.18
C SER A 313 42.16 1.22 -6.11
N PRO A 314 43.43 1.68 -6.10
CA PRO A 314 44.49 1.11 -6.93
C PRO A 314 45.20 -0.12 -6.32
N THR A 315 44.93 -0.50 -5.06
CA THR A 315 45.77 -1.47 -4.32
C THR A 315 45.00 -2.29 -3.27
N GLY A 316 44.13 -3.21 -3.71
CA GLY A 316 43.44 -4.20 -2.85
C GLY A 316 42.51 -5.13 -3.63
N PRO A 317 41.99 -6.23 -3.04
CA PRO A 317 40.99 -7.07 -3.70
C PRO A 317 39.77 -6.23 -4.10
N GLN A 318 39.33 -6.34 -5.35
CA GLN A 318 38.30 -5.46 -5.93
C GLN A 318 36.91 -5.75 -5.34
N ASP A 319 36.51 -4.98 -4.33
CA ASP A 319 35.09 -4.82 -4.00
C ASP A 319 34.47 -3.84 -5.01
N ARG A 320 33.73 -4.38 -5.99
CA ARG A 320 32.99 -3.59 -6.96
C ARG A 320 31.60 -3.27 -6.41
N TYR A 321 31.35 -2.00 -6.15
CA TYR A 321 30.03 -1.49 -5.83
C TYR A 321 29.37 -0.93 -7.09
N TRP A 322 28.06 -1.16 -7.23
CA TRP A 322 27.25 -0.60 -8.31
C TRP A 322 26.81 0.80 -7.91
N THR A 323 27.07 1.81 -8.75
CA THR A 323 26.51 3.15 -8.57
C THR A 323 25.21 3.23 -9.38
N PRO A 324 24.04 3.51 -8.75
CA PRO A 324 22.78 3.65 -9.47
C PRO A 324 22.77 4.93 -10.33
N GLY A 325 22.14 4.87 -11.51
CA GLY A 325 22.01 6.00 -12.44
C GLY A 325 20.78 5.93 -13.34
N TRP A 326 20.23 7.10 -13.69
CA TRP A 326 19.08 7.26 -14.58
C TRP A 326 19.49 7.25 -16.05
N VAL A 327 18.73 6.53 -16.89
CA VAL A 327 18.85 6.61 -18.35
C VAL A 327 17.49 7.02 -18.94
N LEU A 328 17.49 8.02 -19.82
CA LEU A 328 16.32 8.44 -20.58
C LEU A 328 15.96 7.33 -21.59
N ASP A 329 14.66 7.06 -21.83
CA ASP A 329 14.26 6.05 -22.82
C ASP A 329 14.76 6.47 -24.22
N PRO A 330 15.71 5.75 -24.82
CA PRO A 330 16.27 6.12 -26.12
C PRO A 330 15.27 5.89 -27.28
N ARG A 331 14.09 5.32 -27.02
CA ARG A 331 13.05 5.08 -28.04
C ARG A 331 12.06 6.23 -28.20
N ILE A 332 12.24 7.33 -27.47
CA ILE A 332 11.38 8.53 -27.52
C ILE A 332 12.20 9.78 -27.91
N GLU A 333 13.28 9.62 -28.69
CA GLU A 333 13.93 10.73 -29.41
C GLU A 333 13.60 10.69 -30.91
N THR A 334 12.32 10.58 -31.28
CA THR A 334 11.88 10.98 -32.62
C THR A 334 10.46 11.55 -32.56
N GLY A 335 10.34 12.79 -32.09
CA GLY A 335 9.20 13.70 -32.34
C GLY A 335 9.74 14.92 -33.11
N PRO A 336 8.96 15.52 -34.02
CA PRO A 336 9.46 16.18 -35.23
C PRO A 336 10.37 17.37 -34.91
N GLN A 337 11.53 17.40 -35.56
CA GLN A 337 12.40 18.58 -35.60
C GLN A 337 11.59 19.78 -36.11
N ASP A 338 11.46 20.79 -35.25
CA ASP A 338 11.11 22.14 -35.65
C ASP A 338 12.10 22.57 -36.74
N ARG A 339 11.59 22.65 -37.98
CA ARG A 339 12.30 23.34 -39.05
C ARG A 339 12.16 24.83 -38.79
N ASP A 340 13.11 25.37 -38.04
CA ASP A 340 13.28 26.81 -37.95
C ASP A 340 13.68 27.37 -39.32
N TRP A 341 12.83 28.29 -39.77
CA TRP A 341 12.95 29.09 -40.96
C TRP A 341 13.93 30.23 -40.68
N THR A 342 15.06 30.28 -41.38
CA THR A 342 15.93 31.47 -41.41
C THR A 342 16.04 32.02 -42.82
N PRO A 343 15.76 33.32 -43.04
CA PRO A 343 15.92 33.96 -44.34
C PRO A 343 17.39 34.37 -44.55
N GLY A 344 17.95 33.96 -45.69
CA GLY A 344 19.29 34.32 -46.16
C GLY A 344 19.55 33.71 -47.53
#